data_AF-A0A9E4KY84-F1
#
_entry.id   AF-A0A9E4KY84-F1
#
_cell.length_a   1.000
_cell.length_b   1.000
_cell.length_c   1.000
_cell.angle_alpha   90.00
_cell.angle_beta   90.00
_cell.angle_gamma   90.00
#
_symmetry.space_group_name_H-M   'P 1'
#
loop_
_entity.id
_entity.type
_entity.pdbx_description
1 polymer ?
#
loop_
_entity_poly.entity_id
_entity_poly.type
_entity_poly.pdbx_seq_one_letter_code
_entity_poly.pdbx_strand_id
1 'polypeptide(L)'
;MKVRIAVATTDHRHGIASVAAKALGVRVEPESPRVQCILDAGYTFVALAEGRIAGFVSNFNTRDEKGHSRFELDLLGVAPAWQGRGIGADLVERSMQAARDSKATTLRALVRCDNMPMQRICRRCGLQRFQSACQLLVSRSKGSARDCSREIRARIIAVDTLTYSGYWLEGELSQCAIDAARQLLQAQPGRAQMGTVVPLSDRATIDLLRANSFEVIGDFDWWTLNL
;
A
#
# COMPACT_ATOMS: atom_id res chain seq x y z
N MET A 1 28.32 -12.43 4.72
CA MET A 1 28.09 -11.05 4.22
C MET A 1 27.08 -10.38 5.13
N LYS A 2 27.39 -9.23 5.73
CA LYS A 2 26.58 -8.61 6.79
C LYS A 2 25.58 -7.63 6.18
N VAL A 3 24.29 -7.94 6.29
CA VAL A 3 23.19 -7.02 5.96
C VAL A 3 22.75 -6.33 7.25
N ARG A 4 22.51 -5.01 7.22
CA ARG A 4 21.98 -4.24 8.35
C ARG A 4 20.65 -3.62 7.97
N ILE A 5 19.61 -3.85 8.77
CA ILE A 5 18.35 -3.12 8.64
C ILE A 5 18.43 -1.79 9.39
N ALA A 6 17.98 -0.70 8.78
CA ALA A 6 17.94 0.63 9.37
C ALA A 6 16.66 1.37 8.97
N VAL A 7 16.27 2.39 9.77
CA VAL A 7 15.24 3.35 9.36
C VAL A 7 15.76 4.11 8.13
N ALA A 8 14.91 4.29 7.15
CA ALA A 8 15.25 5.05 5.96
C ALA A 8 15.30 6.55 6.27
N THR A 9 16.30 7.25 5.73
CA THR A 9 16.41 8.70 5.76
C THR A 9 16.36 9.22 4.34
N THR A 10 16.32 10.53 4.20
CA THR A 10 16.34 11.26 2.92
C THR A 10 17.56 10.91 2.06
N ASP A 11 18.70 10.55 2.67
CA ASP A 11 19.88 10.10 1.93
C ASP A 11 19.66 8.78 1.18
N HIS A 12 18.70 7.96 1.63
CA HIS A 12 18.40 6.67 1.00
C HIS A 12 17.44 6.78 -0.19
N ARG A 13 16.81 7.94 -0.45
CA ARG A 13 15.72 8.10 -1.43
C ARG A 13 16.07 7.62 -2.85
N HIS A 14 17.29 7.93 -3.31
CA HIS A 14 17.77 7.47 -4.62
C HIS A 14 18.00 5.96 -4.68
N GLY A 15 18.52 5.38 -3.60
CA GLY A 15 18.70 3.94 -3.50
C GLY A 15 17.37 3.19 -3.48
N ILE A 16 16.38 3.71 -2.73
CA ILE A 16 15.00 3.19 -2.71
C ILE A 16 14.40 3.27 -4.11
N ALA A 17 14.48 4.42 -4.79
CA ALA A 17 13.96 4.58 -6.14
C ALA A 17 14.61 3.60 -7.14
N SER A 18 15.93 3.40 -7.05
CA SER A 18 16.65 2.43 -7.87
C SER A 18 16.19 0.99 -7.62
N VAL A 19 16.01 0.59 -6.36
CA VAL A 19 15.49 -0.75 -6.03
C VAL A 19 14.04 -0.92 -6.46
N ALA A 20 13.19 0.08 -6.24
CA ALA A 20 11.78 0.05 -6.65
C ALA A 20 11.64 -0.17 -8.17
N ALA A 21 12.42 0.57 -8.97
CA ALA A 21 12.43 0.42 -10.41
C ALA A 21 12.91 -0.97 -10.85
N LYS A 22 14.00 -1.49 -10.26
CA LYS A 22 14.61 -2.76 -10.68
C LYS A 22 13.87 -4.00 -10.17
N ALA A 23 13.34 -3.96 -8.96
CA ALA A 23 12.73 -5.12 -8.32
C ALA A 23 11.22 -5.20 -8.58
N LEU A 24 10.55 -4.05 -8.74
CA LEU A 24 9.09 -3.97 -8.79
C LEU A 24 8.57 -3.35 -10.10
N GLY A 25 9.45 -2.76 -10.92
CA GLY A 25 9.04 -2.06 -12.13
C GLY A 25 8.26 -0.77 -11.87
N VAL A 26 8.34 -0.22 -10.64
CA VAL A 26 7.60 1.00 -10.25
C VAL A 26 8.53 2.19 -10.15
N ARG A 27 8.02 3.37 -10.52
CA ARG A 27 8.74 4.63 -10.41
C ARG A 27 8.48 5.27 -9.04
N VAL A 28 9.56 5.64 -8.37
CA VAL A 28 9.55 6.53 -7.20
C VAL A 28 10.27 7.81 -7.61
N GLU A 29 9.70 8.96 -7.27
CA GLU A 29 10.27 10.28 -7.56
C GLU A 29 11.07 10.75 -6.34
N PRO A 30 12.40 10.51 -6.29
CA PRO A 30 13.20 10.70 -5.08
C PRO A 30 13.13 12.13 -4.55
N GLU A 31 13.12 13.13 -5.43
CA GLU A 31 13.09 14.55 -5.03
C GLU A 31 11.67 15.10 -4.77
N SER A 32 10.64 14.25 -4.80
CA SER A 32 9.29 14.71 -4.49
C SER A 32 9.13 15.01 -3.00
N PRO A 33 8.42 16.09 -2.61
CA PRO A 33 8.09 16.37 -1.21
C PRO A 33 7.34 15.21 -0.53
N ARG A 34 6.59 14.42 -1.30
CA ARG A 34 5.91 13.21 -0.82
C ARG A 34 6.89 12.18 -0.27
N VAL A 35 7.96 11.88 -1.02
CA VAL A 35 8.98 10.91 -0.57
C VAL A 35 9.65 11.41 0.70
N GLN A 36 9.98 12.71 0.79
CA GLN A 36 10.49 13.33 2.01
C GLN A 36 9.56 13.07 3.21
N CYS A 37 8.28 13.43 3.11
CA CYS A 37 7.31 13.24 4.19
C CYS A 37 7.16 11.77 4.63
N ILE A 38 7.20 10.82 3.67
CA ILE A 38 7.10 9.38 3.98
C ILE A 38 8.33 8.86 4.70
N LEU A 39 9.51 9.36 4.36
CA LEU A 39 10.74 8.99 5.06
C LEU A 39 10.78 9.60 6.47
N ASP A 40 10.35 10.86 6.62
CA ASP A 40 10.27 11.54 7.91
C ASP A 40 9.26 10.89 8.87
N ALA A 41 8.23 10.22 8.34
CA ALA A 41 7.28 9.44 9.14
C ALA A 41 7.94 8.24 9.86
N GLY A 42 9.16 7.84 9.46
CA GLY A 42 9.95 6.83 10.18
C GLY A 42 9.50 5.37 9.99
N TYR A 43 8.55 5.12 9.09
CA TYR A 43 8.00 3.78 8.82
C TYR A 43 8.55 3.12 7.55
N THR A 44 9.57 3.70 6.93
CA THR A 44 10.30 3.07 5.83
C THR A 44 11.62 2.50 6.36
N PHE A 45 11.94 1.26 6.03
CA PHE A 45 13.19 0.60 6.41
C PHE A 45 13.99 0.20 5.18
N VAL A 46 15.31 0.21 5.31
CA VAL A 46 16.25 -0.22 4.26
C VAL A 46 17.16 -1.31 4.78
N ALA A 47 17.48 -2.24 3.89
CA ALA A 47 18.53 -3.23 4.09
C ALA A 47 19.82 -2.71 3.43
N LEU A 48 20.84 -2.46 4.24
CA LEU A 48 22.13 -1.96 3.81
C LEU A 48 23.14 -3.10 3.71
N ALA A 49 23.82 -3.19 2.57
CA ALA A 49 24.92 -4.11 2.38
C ALA A 49 25.99 -3.48 1.48
N GLU A 50 27.26 -3.58 1.89
CA GLU A 50 28.39 -2.99 1.17
C GLU A 50 28.20 -1.49 0.88
N GLY A 51 27.61 -0.76 1.83
CA GLY A 51 27.32 0.68 1.69
C GLY A 51 26.20 1.01 0.69
N ARG A 52 25.45 0.01 0.21
CA ARG A 52 24.36 0.17 -0.77
C ARG A 52 23.04 -0.34 -0.23
N ILE A 53 21.94 0.16 -0.80
CA ILE A 53 20.59 -0.34 -0.52
C ILE A 53 20.39 -1.66 -1.26
N ALA A 54 20.34 -2.76 -0.50
CA ALA A 54 20.05 -4.11 -0.98
C ALA A 54 18.55 -4.40 -1.05
N GLY A 55 17.75 -3.66 -0.27
CA GLY A 55 16.29 -3.76 -0.27
C GLY A 55 15.65 -2.68 0.59
N PHE A 56 14.34 -2.55 0.52
CA PHE A 56 13.56 -1.64 1.36
C PHE A 56 12.15 -2.18 1.59
N VAL A 57 11.50 -1.66 2.63
CA VAL A 57 10.05 -1.77 2.84
C VAL A 57 9.52 -0.40 3.25
N SER A 58 8.41 0.02 2.66
CA SER A 58 7.67 1.21 3.05
C SER A 58 6.33 0.81 3.64
N ASN A 59 5.97 1.47 4.74
CA ASN A 59 4.75 1.20 5.49
C ASN A 59 4.10 2.53 5.87
N PHE A 60 2.82 2.49 6.20
CA PHE A 60 2.08 3.65 6.71
C PHE A 60 0.90 3.23 7.59
N ASN A 61 0.35 4.16 8.35
CA ASN A 61 -0.80 3.90 9.23
C ASN A 61 -2.12 4.25 8.54
N THR A 62 -3.13 3.41 8.74
CA THR A 62 -4.53 3.69 8.45
C THR A 62 -5.40 3.35 9.67
N ARG A 63 -6.73 3.46 9.53
CA ARG A 63 -7.68 3.02 10.55
C ARG A 63 -8.72 2.08 9.95
N ASP A 64 -9.19 1.11 10.73
CA ASP A 64 -10.33 0.26 10.37
C ASP A 64 -11.68 0.97 10.61
N GLU A 65 -12.78 0.28 10.29
CA GLU A 65 -14.16 0.81 10.41
C GLU A 65 -14.53 1.18 11.85
N LYS A 66 -13.88 0.56 12.84
CA LYS A 66 -14.07 0.82 14.27
C LYS A 66 -13.10 1.90 14.79
N GLY A 67 -12.27 2.47 13.91
CA GLY A 67 -11.27 3.47 14.24
C GLY A 67 -9.96 2.91 14.81
N HIS A 68 -9.80 1.58 14.87
CA HIS A 68 -8.57 0.96 15.35
C HIS A 68 -7.42 1.19 14.38
N SER A 69 -6.22 1.39 14.93
CA SER A 69 -5.02 1.62 14.14
C SER A 69 -4.61 0.35 13.37
N ARG A 70 -4.33 0.51 12.07
CA ARG A 70 -3.79 -0.52 11.18
C ARG A 70 -2.46 -0.06 10.58
N PHE A 71 -1.50 -0.96 10.51
CA PHE A 71 -0.20 -0.74 9.88
C PHE A 71 -0.18 -1.42 8.51
N GLU A 72 -0.12 -0.64 7.45
CA GLU A 72 -0.09 -1.14 6.06
C GLU A 72 1.35 -1.41 5.63
N LEU A 73 1.64 -2.64 5.25
CA LEU A 73 2.86 -3.03 4.57
C LEU A 73 2.62 -2.92 3.06
N ASP A 74 3.11 -1.83 2.47
CA ASP A 74 2.74 -1.39 1.13
C ASP A 74 3.73 -1.83 0.07
N LEU A 75 4.98 -1.34 0.15
CA LEU A 75 5.96 -1.51 -0.90
C LEU A 75 7.23 -2.16 -0.38
N LEU A 76 7.48 -3.41 -0.75
CA LEU A 76 8.68 -4.18 -0.39
C LEU A 76 9.45 -4.58 -1.66
N GLY A 77 10.72 -4.18 -1.75
CA GLY A 77 11.60 -4.54 -2.86
C GLY A 77 12.97 -5.00 -2.38
N VAL A 78 13.49 -6.07 -2.98
CA VAL A 78 14.88 -6.53 -2.78
C VAL A 78 15.57 -6.54 -4.13
N ALA A 79 16.71 -5.86 -4.21
CA ALA A 79 17.51 -5.75 -5.43
C ALA A 79 17.87 -7.16 -5.96
N PRO A 80 17.81 -7.42 -7.28
CA PRO A 80 17.98 -8.76 -7.84
C PRO A 80 19.22 -9.53 -7.34
N ALA A 81 20.38 -8.86 -7.24
CA ALA A 81 21.63 -9.48 -6.76
C ALA A 81 21.60 -9.94 -5.28
N TRP A 82 20.60 -9.48 -4.53
CA TRP A 82 20.46 -9.68 -3.08
C TRP A 82 19.25 -10.56 -2.72
N GLN A 83 18.49 -11.03 -3.71
CA GLN A 83 17.35 -11.92 -3.51
C GLN A 83 17.78 -13.31 -3.04
N GLY A 84 16.85 -14.06 -2.43
CA GLY A 84 17.11 -15.41 -1.92
C GLY A 84 17.93 -15.48 -0.62
N ARG A 85 18.24 -14.33 0.00
CA ARG A 85 19.12 -14.23 1.18
C ARG A 85 18.40 -13.90 2.49
N GLY A 86 17.08 -14.00 2.54
CA GLY A 86 16.29 -13.70 3.75
C GLY A 86 15.94 -12.22 3.97
N ILE A 87 16.56 -11.28 3.25
CA ILE A 87 16.39 -9.82 3.42
C ILE A 87 14.92 -9.38 3.45
N GLY A 88 14.07 -9.95 2.58
CA GLY A 88 12.65 -9.60 2.56
C GLY A 88 11.94 -9.96 3.87
N ALA A 89 12.25 -11.12 4.45
CA ALA A 89 11.70 -11.52 5.74
C ALA A 89 12.19 -10.61 6.88
N ASP A 90 13.49 -10.29 6.91
CA ASP A 90 14.06 -9.38 7.92
C ASP A 90 13.40 -7.98 7.87
N LEU A 91 13.07 -7.49 6.66
CA LEU A 91 12.34 -6.24 6.47
C LEU A 91 10.89 -6.33 6.99
N VAL A 92 10.18 -7.43 6.72
CA VAL A 92 8.82 -7.64 7.25
C VAL A 92 8.81 -7.76 8.77
N GLU A 93 9.76 -8.49 9.36
CA GLU A 93 9.92 -8.59 10.82
C GLU A 93 10.18 -7.21 11.45
N ARG A 94 10.97 -6.36 10.79
CA ARG A 94 11.16 -4.98 11.23
C ARG A 94 9.86 -4.16 11.14
N SER A 95 9.07 -4.31 10.08
CA SER A 95 7.74 -3.69 9.97
C SER A 95 6.80 -4.16 11.08
N MET A 96 6.82 -5.44 11.44
CA MET A 96 6.01 -5.98 12.54
C MET A 96 6.39 -5.35 13.87
N GLN A 97 7.68 -5.16 14.15
CA GLN A 97 8.11 -4.45 15.35
C GLN A 97 7.61 -3.01 15.35
N ALA A 98 7.76 -2.29 14.23
CA ALA A 98 7.30 -0.92 14.10
C ALA A 98 5.78 -0.78 14.30
N ALA A 99 5.00 -1.74 13.81
CA ALA A 99 3.56 -1.78 13.99
C ALA A 99 3.16 -1.94 15.47
N ARG A 100 3.90 -2.76 16.25
CA ARG A 100 3.70 -2.87 17.70
C ARG A 100 4.08 -1.59 18.42
N ASP A 101 5.22 -1.00 18.06
CA ASP A 101 5.69 0.26 18.64
C ASP A 101 4.69 1.41 18.38
N SER A 102 4.02 1.40 17.22
CA SER A 102 2.96 2.36 16.87
C SER A 102 1.59 2.02 17.45
N LYS A 103 1.49 0.96 18.28
CA LYS A 103 0.24 0.45 18.87
C LYS A 103 -0.83 0.14 17.82
N ALA A 104 -0.43 -0.32 16.64
CA ALA A 104 -1.36 -0.84 15.66
C ALA A 104 -1.95 -2.15 16.20
N THR A 105 -3.24 -2.35 15.96
CA THR A 105 -3.95 -3.59 16.33
C THR A 105 -3.80 -4.67 15.25
N THR A 106 -3.45 -4.26 14.03
CA THR A 106 -3.30 -5.15 12.89
C THR A 106 -2.20 -4.64 11.99
N LEU A 107 -1.36 -5.54 11.49
CA LEU A 107 -0.53 -5.32 10.31
C LEU A 107 -1.21 -5.98 9.11
N ARG A 108 -1.30 -5.27 7.98
CA ARG A 108 -1.95 -5.75 6.76
C ARG A 108 -1.06 -5.54 5.54
N ALA A 109 -1.09 -6.49 4.60
CA ALA A 109 -0.44 -6.38 3.31
C ALA A 109 -1.40 -6.81 2.19
N LEU A 110 -1.39 -6.10 1.08
CA LEU A 110 -2.09 -6.48 -0.15
C LEU A 110 -1.10 -7.12 -1.11
N VAL A 111 -1.19 -8.43 -1.32
CA VAL A 111 -0.19 -9.18 -2.09
C VAL A 111 -0.82 -9.74 -3.36
N ARG A 112 -0.24 -9.46 -4.53
CA ARG A 112 -0.74 -10.04 -5.79
C ARG A 112 -0.78 -11.57 -5.69
N CYS A 113 -1.83 -12.19 -6.23
CA CYS A 113 -1.99 -13.65 -6.21
C CYS A 113 -0.85 -14.38 -6.95
N ASP A 114 -0.20 -13.72 -7.90
CA ASP A 114 0.97 -14.23 -8.64
C ASP A 114 2.31 -13.98 -7.94
N ASN A 115 2.36 -13.18 -6.87
CA ASN A 115 3.59 -12.85 -6.14
C ASN A 115 3.93 -13.92 -5.09
N MET A 116 4.28 -15.11 -5.59
CA MET A 116 4.67 -16.26 -4.76
C MET A 116 5.82 -15.96 -3.78
N PRO A 117 6.87 -15.18 -4.13
CA PRO A 117 7.91 -14.81 -3.18
C PRO A 117 7.35 -14.06 -1.95
N MET A 118 6.51 -13.04 -2.15
CA MET A 118 5.93 -12.28 -1.04
C MET A 118 4.99 -13.14 -0.20
N GLN A 119 4.18 -14.00 -0.82
CA GLN A 119 3.31 -14.93 -0.07
C GLN A 119 4.09 -15.92 0.80
N ARG A 120 5.29 -16.33 0.39
CA ARG A 120 6.17 -17.17 1.24
C ARG A 120 6.71 -16.37 2.42
N ILE A 121 7.08 -15.10 2.20
CA ILE A 121 7.53 -14.19 3.27
C ILE A 121 6.39 -13.98 4.28
N CYS A 122 5.18 -13.65 3.83
CA CYS A 122 4.03 -13.46 4.71
C CYS A 122 3.78 -14.68 5.60
N ARG A 123 3.75 -15.89 5.02
CA ARG A 123 3.61 -17.15 5.79
C ARG A 123 4.72 -17.35 6.82
N ARG A 124 5.97 -17.13 6.41
CA ARG A 124 7.13 -17.27 7.30
C ARG A 124 7.05 -16.29 8.49
N CYS A 125 6.58 -15.08 8.25
CA CYS A 125 6.41 -14.06 9.28
C CYS A 125 5.10 -14.18 10.08
N GLY A 126 4.32 -15.25 9.86
CA GLY A 126 3.09 -15.52 10.62
C GLY A 126 1.86 -14.74 10.17
N LEU A 127 1.92 -14.01 9.06
CA LEU A 127 0.73 -13.37 8.49
C LEU A 127 -0.21 -14.46 7.94
N GLN A 128 -1.50 -14.27 8.20
CA GLN A 128 -2.57 -15.15 7.74
C GLN A 128 -3.20 -14.58 6.48
N ARG A 129 -3.43 -15.45 5.50
CA ARG A 129 -4.11 -15.09 4.26
C ARG A 129 -5.62 -15.07 4.49
N PHE A 130 -6.29 -14.03 4.03
CA PHE A 130 -7.75 -13.98 4.00
C PHE A 130 -8.30 -14.97 2.95
N GLN A 131 -9.49 -15.53 3.19
CA GLN A 131 -9.97 -16.68 2.42
C GLN A 131 -10.33 -16.37 0.97
N SER A 132 -10.72 -15.14 0.66
CA SER A 132 -11.15 -14.74 -0.68
C SER A 132 -10.17 -13.78 -1.32
N ALA A 133 -9.72 -14.12 -2.53
CA ALA A 133 -9.00 -13.21 -3.39
C ALA A 133 -9.89 -12.01 -3.77
N CYS A 134 -9.26 -10.88 -4.00
CA CYS A 134 -9.89 -9.61 -4.29
C CYS A 134 -9.33 -9.00 -5.58
N GLN A 135 -10.07 -8.10 -6.19
CA GLN A 135 -9.56 -7.21 -7.24
C GLN A 135 -9.18 -5.86 -6.66
N LEU A 136 -7.99 -5.39 -7.00
CA LEU A 136 -7.63 -3.98 -6.82
C LEU A 136 -8.10 -3.21 -8.05
N LEU A 137 -8.98 -2.24 -7.82
CA LEU A 137 -9.48 -1.35 -8.86
C LEU A 137 -9.04 0.09 -8.56
N VAL A 138 -8.60 0.82 -9.57
CA VAL A 138 -8.12 2.21 -9.44
C VAL A 138 -8.73 3.09 -10.52
N SER A 139 -9.15 4.29 -10.15
CA SER A 139 -9.50 5.34 -11.11
C SER A 139 -8.60 6.56 -10.93
N ARG A 140 -8.11 7.06 -12.06
CA ARG A 140 -7.37 8.34 -12.16
C ARG A 140 -8.24 9.45 -12.75
N SER A 141 -9.46 9.12 -13.14
CA SER A 141 -10.38 10.07 -13.73
C SER A 141 -10.93 10.97 -12.63
N LYS A 142 -10.71 12.28 -12.79
CA LYS A 142 -11.39 13.28 -11.97
C LYS A 142 -12.87 13.39 -12.31
N GLY A 143 -13.30 12.93 -13.49
CA GLY A 143 -14.70 12.81 -13.93
C GLY A 143 -15.58 14.05 -13.69
N SER A 144 -16.88 13.92 -13.95
CA SER A 144 -17.87 14.80 -13.34
C SER A 144 -18.33 14.17 -12.03
N ALA A 145 -18.18 14.87 -10.91
CA ALA A 145 -18.78 14.44 -9.66
C ALA A 145 -20.19 15.03 -9.55
N ARG A 146 -21.14 14.24 -9.05
CA ARG A 146 -22.50 14.71 -8.76
C ARG A 146 -22.64 14.91 -7.27
N ASP A 147 -23.34 15.95 -6.85
CA ASP A 147 -23.72 16.08 -5.45
C ASP A 147 -24.65 14.94 -5.09
N CYS A 148 -24.28 14.19 -4.06
CA CYS A 148 -25.14 13.19 -3.46
C CYS A 148 -25.48 13.60 -2.03
N SER A 149 -26.78 13.70 -1.75
CA SER A 149 -27.33 14.00 -0.42
C SER A 149 -27.63 12.75 0.41
N ARG A 150 -27.36 11.54 -0.12
CA ARG A 150 -27.56 10.27 0.61
C ARG A 150 -26.41 10.00 1.56
N GLU A 151 -26.72 9.26 2.63
CA GLU A 151 -25.72 8.77 3.57
C GLU A 151 -24.64 7.94 2.86
N ILE A 152 -23.38 8.26 3.13
CA ILE A 152 -22.21 7.55 2.61
C ILE A 152 -21.72 6.60 3.70
N ARG A 153 -21.80 5.30 3.44
CA ARG A 153 -21.32 4.24 4.35
C ARG A 153 -19.90 3.76 4.02
N ALA A 154 -19.37 4.16 2.87
CA ALA A 154 -17.96 3.95 2.54
C ALA A 154 -17.09 4.95 3.30
N ARG A 155 -15.90 4.51 3.70
CA ARG A 155 -14.84 5.38 4.22
C ARG A 155 -13.92 5.78 3.09
N ILE A 156 -13.62 7.08 3.04
CA ILE A 156 -12.67 7.66 2.09
C ILE A 156 -11.39 7.98 2.86
N ILE A 157 -10.38 7.12 2.69
CA ILE A 157 -9.14 7.16 3.45
C ILE A 157 -8.07 7.85 2.60
N ALA A 158 -7.60 9.01 3.04
CA ALA A 158 -6.46 9.66 2.41
C ALA A 158 -5.19 8.82 2.64
N VAL A 159 -4.44 8.54 1.57
CA VAL A 159 -3.19 7.78 1.63
C VAL A 159 -2.07 8.49 0.88
N ASP A 160 -0.86 8.38 1.41
CA ASP A 160 0.36 8.91 0.83
C ASP A 160 1.41 7.78 0.84
N THR A 161 1.82 7.37 -0.36
CA THR A 161 2.75 6.24 -0.57
C THR A 161 3.94 6.71 -1.40
N LEU A 162 5.01 5.89 -1.48
CA LEU A 162 6.19 6.27 -2.26
C LEU A 162 5.85 6.50 -3.75
N THR A 163 4.82 5.82 -4.26
CA THR A 163 4.48 5.81 -5.69
C THR A 163 3.31 6.71 -6.05
N TYR A 164 2.42 7.05 -5.11
CA TYR A 164 1.28 7.94 -5.34
C TYR A 164 0.70 8.54 -4.06
N SER A 165 -0.07 9.62 -4.21
CA SER A 165 -1.00 10.14 -3.21
C SER A 165 -2.43 10.03 -3.73
N GLY A 166 -3.37 9.61 -2.88
CA GLY A 166 -4.72 9.32 -3.34
C GLY A 166 -5.72 9.05 -2.22
N TYR A 167 -6.81 8.39 -2.58
CA TYR A 167 -7.84 7.94 -1.66
C TYR A 167 -8.10 6.45 -1.79
N TRP A 168 -8.25 5.75 -0.68
CA TRP A 168 -8.78 4.39 -0.64
C TRP A 168 -10.25 4.43 -0.23
N LEU A 169 -11.07 3.64 -0.92
CA LEU A 169 -12.48 3.45 -0.59
C LEU A 169 -12.62 2.08 0.07
N GLU A 170 -13.14 2.05 1.29
CA GLU A 170 -13.43 0.83 2.06
C GLU A 170 -14.89 0.86 2.57
N GLY A 171 -15.51 -0.30 2.78
CA GLY A 171 -16.89 -0.43 3.26
C GLY A 171 -17.91 -0.57 2.12
N GLU A 172 -19.16 -0.15 2.35
CA GLU A 172 -20.25 -0.26 1.37
C GLU A 172 -20.10 0.76 0.23
N LEU A 173 -19.63 0.29 -0.93
CA LEU A 173 -19.42 1.13 -2.10
C LEU A 173 -20.72 1.40 -2.86
N SER A 174 -21.06 2.67 -3.02
CA SER A 174 -22.21 3.15 -3.78
C SER A 174 -21.79 4.24 -4.76
N GLN A 175 -22.67 4.60 -5.70
CA GLN A 175 -22.44 5.74 -6.60
C GLN A 175 -22.12 7.03 -5.82
N CYS A 176 -22.81 7.26 -4.70
CA CYS A 176 -22.59 8.41 -3.84
C CYS A 176 -21.20 8.43 -3.19
N ALA A 177 -20.71 7.26 -2.76
CA ALA A 177 -19.35 7.13 -2.24
C ALA A 177 -18.30 7.46 -3.31
N ILE A 178 -18.51 6.98 -4.54
CA ILE A 178 -17.62 7.24 -5.67
C ILE A 178 -17.62 8.74 -6.02
N ASP A 179 -18.78 9.37 -6.09
CA ASP A 179 -18.89 10.78 -6.43
C ASP A 179 -18.27 11.68 -5.36
N ALA A 180 -18.48 11.37 -4.07
CA ALA A 180 -17.81 12.09 -2.98
C ALA A 180 -16.28 11.96 -3.04
N ALA A 181 -15.76 10.76 -3.35
CA ALA A 181 -14.32 10.57 -3.53
C ALA A 181 -13.76 11.37 -4.72
N ARG A 182 -14.53 11.49 -5.82
CA ARG A 182 -14.16 12.36 -6.96
C ARG A 182 -14.14 13.83 -6.57
N GLN A 183 -15.12 14.31 -5.80
CA GLN A 183 -15.13 15.70 -5.32
C GLN A 183 -13.86 16.00 -4.51
N LEU A 184 -13.47 15.09 -3.61
CA LEU A 184 -12.23 15.23 -2.84
C LEU A 184 -10.99 15.23 -3.75
N LEU A 185 -10.94 14.35 -4.75
CA LEU A 185 -9.84 14.28 -5.72
C LEU A 185 -9.74 15.53 -6.60
N GLN A 186 -10.87 16.16 -6.94
CA GLN A 186 -10.92 17.43 -7.65
C GLN A 186 -10.43 18.59 -6.76
N ALA A 187 -10.83 18.61 -5.49
CA ALA A 187 -10.47 19.63 -4.53
C ALA A 187 -9.01 19.56 -4.05
N GLN A 188 -8.32 18.42 -4.22
CA GLN A 188 -6.92 18.23 -3.79
C GLN A 188 -6.00 17.89 -4.98
N PRO A 189 -5.41 18.90 -5.65
CA PRO A 189 -4.60 18.70 -6.86
C PRO A 189 -3.40 17.75 -6.70
N GLY A 190 -2.83 17.66 -5.49
CA GLY A 190 -1.71 16.77 -5.17
C GLY A 190 -2.07 15.29 -5.08
N ARG A 191 -3.37 14.93 -5.04
CA ARG A 191 -3.85 13.56 -5.06
C ARG A 191 -4.25 13.18 -6.49
N ALA A 192 -3.77 12.03 -6.95
CA ALA A 192 -3.80 11.67 -8.36
C ALA A 192 -4.78 10.53 -8.68
N GLN A 193 -5.23 9.78 -7.67
CA GLN A 193 -6.09 8.62 -7.89
C GLN A 193 -6.95 8.26 -6.68
N MET A 194 -7.97 7.45 -6.94
CA MET A 194 -8.73 6.72 -5.94
C MET A 194 -8.68 5.22 -6.25
N GLY A 195 -8.67 4.38 -5.21
CA GLY A 195 -8.58 2.93 -5.36
C GLY A 195 -9.42 2.20 -4.33
N THR A 196 -9.72 0.95 -4.62
CA THR A 196 -10.46 0.08 -3.71
C THR A 196 -10.13 -1.39 -3.98
N VAL A 197 -10.33 -2.23 -2.98
CA VAL A 197 -10.12 -3.67 -3.07
C VAL A 197 -11.44 -4.36 -2.80
N VAL A 198 -11.93 -5.12 -3.78
CA VAL A 198 -13.27 -5.74 -3.75
C VAL A 198 -13.13 -7.25 -3.86
N PRO A 199 -13.79 -8.06 -3.01
CA PRO A 199 -13.80 -9.51 -3.16
C PRO A 199 -14.24 -9.94 -4.56
N LEU A 200 -13.58 -10.94 -5.14
CA LEU A 200 -13.91 -11.43 -6.49
C LEU A 200 -15.36 -11.94 -6.63
N SER A 201 -15.98 -12.32 -5.51
CA SER A 201 -17.37 -12.74 -5.44
C SER A 201 -18.37 -11.60 -5.57
N ASP A 202 -17.98 -10.35 -5.27
CA ASP A 202 -18.86 -9.17 -5.33
C ASP A 202 -18.86 -8.55 -6.74
N ARG A 203 -19.51 -9.25 -7.67
CA ARG A 203 -19.60 -8.83 -9.07
C ARG A 203 -20.35 -7.51 -9.25
N ALA A 204 -21.40 -7.28 -8.45
CA ALA A 204 -22.19 -6.06 -8.52
C ALA A 204 -21.34 -4.81 -8.24
N THR A 205 -20.52 -4.85 -7.19
CA THR A 205 -19.61 -3.73 -6.87
C THR A 205 -18.52 -3.56 -7.93
N ILE A 206 -17.95 -4.66 -8.45
CA ILE A 206 -16.94 -4.59 -9.53
C ILE A 206 -17.53 -3.92 -10.78
N ASP A 207 -18.75 -4.29 -11.17
CA ASP A 207 -19.41 -3.73 -12.35
C ASP A 207 -19.77 -2.25 -12.15
N LEU A 208 -20.23 -1.87 -10.96
CA LEU A 208 -20.44 -0.46 -10.57
C LEU A 208 -19.15 0.37 -10.73
N LEU A 209 -18.01 -0.15 -10.24
CA LEU A 209 -16.72 0.54 -10.33
C LEU A 209 -16.24 0.67 -11.77
N ARG A 210 -16.39 -0.38 -12.59
CA ARG A 210 -16.04 -0.33 -14.02
C ARG A 210 -16.89 0.68 -14.80
N ALA A 211 -18.19 0.74 -14.53
CA ALA A 211 -19.08 1.77 -15.07
C ALA A 211 -18.65 3.19 -14.66
N ASN A 212 -17.87 3.30 -13.58
CA ASN A 212 -17.30 4.54 -13.05
C ASN A 212 -15.81 4.74 -13.40
N SER A 213 -15.34 4.13 -14.49
CA SER A 213 -13.96 4.30 -14.99
C SER A 213 -12.88 3.88 -14.00
N PHE A 214 -13.15 2.86 -13.17
CA PHE A 214 -12.11 2.15 -12.46
C PHE A 214 -11.53 1.03 -13.35
N GLU A 215 -10.21 0.97 -13.39
CA GLU A 215 -9.45 -0.05 -14.09
C GLU A 215 -9.03 -1.15 -13.10
N VAL A 216 -9.05 -2.40 -13.55
CA VAL A 216 -8.52 -3.53 -12.76
C VAL A 216 -7.00 -3.53 -12.85
N ILE A 217 -6.33 -3.46 -11.70
CA ILE A 217 -4.87 -3.54 -11.59
C ILE A 217 -4.39 -4.99 -11.47
N GLY A 218 -5.21 -5.85 -10.88
CA GLY A 218 -4.96 -7.28 -10.76
C GLY A 218 -5.71 -7.92 -9.60
N ASP A 219 -5.45 -9.20 -9.42
CA ASP A 219 -6.01 -10.00 -8.32
C ASP A 219 -4.99 -10.10 -7.18
N PHE A 220 -5.48 -9.93 -5.95
CA PHE A 220 -4.69 -9.82 -4.74
C PHE A 220 -5.30 -10.62 -3.59
N ASP A 221 -4.46 -11.09 -2.70
CA ASP A 221 -4.85 -11.64 -1.41
C ASP A 221 -4.54 -10.62 -0.31
N TRP A 222 -5.46 -10.46 0.63
CA TRP A 222 -5.17 -9.80 1.89
C TRP A 222 -4.38 -10.74 2.81
N TRP A 223 -3.32 -10.21 3.41
CA TRP A 223 -2.55 -10.87 4.46
C TRP A 223 -2.57 -10.02 5.71
N THR A 224 -2.87 -10.61 6.86
CA THR A 224 -2.99 -9.89 8.12
C THR A 224 -2.27 -10.58 9.27
N LEU A 225 -1.86 -9.77 10.24
CA LEU A 225 -1.37 -10.22 11.53
C LEU A 225 -2.03 -9.36 12.62
N ASN A 226 -2.70 -10.01 13.57
CA ASN A 226 -3.18 -9.36 14.78
C ASN A 226 -1.99 -9.17 15.74
N LEU A 227 -1.85 -7.97 16.30
CA LEU A 227 -0.69 -7.55 17.10
C LEU A 227 -1.00 -7.46 18.59
#